data_AF-A0A6J4N0J1-F1
#
_entry.id   AF-A0A6J4N0J1-F1
#
_cell.length_a   1.000
_cell.length_b   1.000
_cell.length_c   1.000
_cell.angle_alpha   90.00
_cell.angle_beta   90.00
_cell.angle_gamma   90.00
#
_symmetry.space_group_name_H-M   'P 1'
#
loop_
_entity.id
_entity.type
_entity.pdbx_description
1 polymer ?
#
loop_
_entity_poly.entity_id
_entity_poly.type
_entity_poly.pdbx_seq_one_letter_code
_entity_poly.pdbx_strand_id
1 'polypeptide(L)'
;YRGLRDYDDITSRDQEVAQGMLPLYTVFNPDDLVAWRDRYIEAHAERDYDRLKEKQKEWDGEVAPWIVRMRDYRFPVIELNRDMELHAICHIFEKVNSTGVPLTVFELCTAILWAQDLHLNDMWQETRRKLAEDQVLRMQGGHEGAMFLQVISLLATFKRKRENTEARVAVNCRREDLLNLKAETVKEWWGIATVAYRDASKFMESQGILAQRILPYGSLLLPLAAIMGFLRFQGGNVSSGHAWPKIERWYWCSVFAQRYSSSVEATAAMDFEQVINWINGGTEPEAVRTFNFSADRLQDYTNIRSAIYKGILCLLARNGAKDFGGEGSLSVNLYYDSQQDHHHIFPINALSHLGISDSRANSIVNKTLIGASTNRSIGGRLPSAYVETMKSRLGEERASNVIRSHLISPETL
;
A
#
# COMPACT_ATOMS: atom_id res chain seq x y z
N TYR A 1 -6.65 -9.19 -16.30
CA TYR A 1 -7.28 -9.54 -17.59
C TYR A 1 -7.93 -8.31 -18.22
N ARG A 2 -7.15 -7.37 -18.77
CA ARG A 2 -7.69 -6.24 -19.56
C ARG A 2 -7.45 -6.57 -21.03
N GLY A 3 -8.50 -6.50 -21.86
CA GLY A 3 -8.44 -6.81 -23.29
C GLY A 3 -9.21 -8.06 -23.72
N LEU A 4 -9.76 -8.83 -22.78
CA LEU A 4 -10.78 -9.83 -23.08
C LEU A 4 -12.13 -9.10 -23.16
N ARG A 5 -12.87 -9.32 -24.26
CA ARG A 5 -14.29 -8.95 -24.33
C ARG A 5 -15.07 -9.99 -23.53
N ASP A 6 -15.97 -9.56 -22.67
CA ASP A 6 -17.00 -10.46 -22.14
C ASP A 6 -17.91 -10.87 -23.29
N TYR A 7 -18.10 -12.17 -23.45
CA TYR A 7 -19.00 -12.77 -24.43
C TYR A 7 -20.17 -13.45 -23.69
N ASP A 8 -20.70 -12.79 -22.66
CA ASP A 8 -21.81 -13.27 -21.83
C ASP A 8 -23.12 -13.50 -22.62
N ASP A 9 -23.19 -13.02 -23.86
CA ASP A 9 -24.36 -13.11 -24.74
C ASP A 9 -24.40 -14.40 -25.60
N ILE A 10 -23.36 -15.25 -25.57
CA ILE A 10 -23.34 -16.53 -26.31
C ILE A 10 -24.02 -17.61 -25.47
N THR A 11 -25.26 -17.92 -25.81
CA THR A 11 -26.12 -18.85 -25.06
C THR A 11 -26.57 -20.05 -25.90
N SER A 12 -26.14 -20.13 -27.16
CA SER A 12 -26.54 -21.19 -28.09
C SER A 12 -25.42 -21.62 -29.04
N ARG A 13 -25.49 -22.88 -29.49
CA ARG A 13 -24.57 -23.49 -30.46
C ARG A 13 -24.49 -22.72 -31.78
N ASP A 14 -25.59 -22.11 -32.20
CA ASP A 14 -25.65 -21.33 -33.44
C ASP A 14 -24.86 -20.02 -33.32
N GLN A 15 -24.94 -19.36 -32.16
CA GLN A 15 -24.14 -18.17 -31.85
C GLN A 15 -22.66 -18.51 -31.69
N GLU A 16 -22.34 -19.63 -31.03
CA GLU A 16 -20.96 -20.15 -30.93
C GLU A 16 -20.35 -20.30 -32.31
N VAL A 17 -21.04 -21.01 -33.20
CA VAL A 17 -20.61 -21.23 -34.58
C VAL A 17 -20.48 -19.91 -35.31
N ALA A 18 -21.52 -19.08 -35.36
CA ALA A 18 -21.53 -17.82 -36.11
C ALA A 18 -20.43 -16.82 -35.69
N GLN A 19 -19.94 -16.90 -34.45
CA GLN A 19 -18.87 -16.05 -33.92
C GLN A 19 -17.50 -16.74 -33.90
N GLY A 20 -17.40 -18.00 -34.30
CA GLY A 20 -16.16 -18.78 -34.24
C GLY A 20 -15.68 -19.08 -32.81
N MET A 21 -16.60 -19.17 -31.86
CA MET A 21 -16.32 -19.37 -30.43
C MET A 21 -16.46 -20.84 -30.06
N LEU A 22 -15.34 -21.58 -30.12
CA LEU A 22 -15.30 -23.00 -29.75
C LEU A 22 -15.37 -23.17 -28.22
N PRO A 23 -16.38 -23.87 -27.67
CA PRO A 23 -16.47 -24.06 -26.23
C PRO A 23 -15.39 -25.02 -25.71
N LEU A 24 -14.68 -24.62 -24.66
CA LEU A 24 -13.55 -25.38 -24.13
C LEU A 24 -13.91 -26.81 -23.69
N TYR A 25 -15.13 -27.05 -23.20
CA TYR A 25 -15.55 -28.40 -22.79
C TYR A 25 -15.58 -29.39 -23.96
N THR A 26 -15.83 -28.92 -25.20
CA THR A 26 -15.87 -29.77 -26.39
C THR A 26 -14.49 -30.33 -26.75
N VAL A 27 -13.40 -29.62 -26.42
CA VAL A 27 -12.02 -30.06 -26.69
C VAL A 27 -11.74 -31.44 -26.10
N PHE A 28 -12.40 -31.79 -24.99
CA PHE A 28 -12.24 -33.06 -24.29
C PHE A 28 -13.33 -34.10 -24.63
N ASN A 29 -14.31 -33.75 -25.46
CA ASN A 29 -15.32 -34.66 -25.99
C ASN A 29 -15.19 -34.77 -27.53
N PRO A 30 -14.58 -35.86 -28.05
CA PRO A 30 -14.32 -36.02 -29.49
C PRO A 30 -15.55 -35.83 -30.38
N ASP A 31 -16.71 -36.34 -29.96
CA ASP A 31 -17.93 -36.29 -30.77
C ASP A 31 -18.49 -34.87 -30.86
N ASP A 32 -18.53 -34.15 -29.73
CA ASP A 32 -18.98 -32.76 -29.69
C ASP A 32 -18.06 -31.82 -30.47
N LEU A 33 -16.75 -32.08 -30.43
CA LEU A 33 -15.76 -31.30 -31.14
C LEU A 33 -15.90 -31.46 -32.65
N VAL A 34 -16.06 -32.70 -33.13
CA VAL A 34 -16.27 -32.98 -34.55
C VAL A 34 -17.58 -32.36 -35.02
N ALA A 35 -18.66 -32.53 -34.26
CA ALA A 35 -19.95 -31.93 -34.58
C ALA A 35 -19.90 -30.39 -34.61
N TRP A 36 -19.17 -29.75 -33.69
CA TRP A 36 -19.00 -28.29 -33.72
C TRP A 36 -18.18 -27.85 -34.93
N ARG A 37 -17.04 -28.51 -35.18
CA ARG A 37 -16.14 -28.22 -36.30
C ARG A 37 -16.89 -28.27 -37.62
N ASP A 38 -17.63 -29.36 -37.87
CA ASP A 38 -18.29 -29.57 -39.15
C ASP A 38 -19.34 -28.49 -39.38
N ARG A 39 -20.13 -28.15 -38.35
CA ARG A 39 -21.09 -27.05 -38.41
C ARG A 39 -20.42 -25.69 -38.62
N TYR A 40 -19.26 -25.45 -38.00
CA TYR A 40 -18.51 -24.21 -38.18
C TYR A 40 -18.00 -24.05 -39.61
N ILE A 41 -17.35 -25.09 -40.15
CA ILE A 41 -16.83 -25.10 -41.52
C ILE A 41 -17.98 -24.92 -42.52
N GLU A 42 -19.08 -25.66 -42.37
CA GLU A 42 -20.24 -25.55 -43.26
C GLU A 42 -20.87 -24.15 -43.24
N ALA A 43 -21.04 -23.56 -42.05
CA ALA A 43 -21.65 -22.23 -41.89
C ALA A 43 -20.78 -21.12 -42.50
N HIS A 44 -19.46 -21.20 -42.38
CA HIS A 44 -18.53 -20.15 -42.83
C HIS A 44 -18.02 -20.36 -44.26
N ALA A 45 -18.23 -21.54 -44.84
CA ALA A 45 -17.94 -21.81 -46.25
C ALA A 45 -19.07 -21.33 -47.18
N GLU A 46 -20.25 -20.95 -46.66
CA GLU A 46 -21.40 -20.46 -47.43
C GLU A 46 -21.83 -21.39 -48.59
N ARG A 47 -21.64 -22.70 -48.43
CA ARG A 47 -21.88 -23.74 -49.46
C ARG A 47 -20.98 -23.63 -50.71
N ASP A 48 -19.89 -22.89 -50.63
CA ASP A 48 -18.85 -22.84 -51.65
C ASP A 48 -17.80 -23.95 -51.40
N TYR A 49 -17.52 -24.75 -52.44
CA TYR A 49 -16.63 -25.91 -52.32
C TYR A 49 -15.16 -25.53 -52.09
N ASP A 50 -14.69 -24.43 -52.70
CA ASP A 50 -13.31 -23.98 -52.57
C ASP A 50 -13.09 -23.36 -51.18
N ARG A 51 -14.06 -22.61 -50.66
CA ARG A 51 -14.05 -22.09 -49.29
C ARG A 51 -14.14 -23.20 -48.24
N LEU A 52 -14.88 -24.27 -48.50
CA LEU A 52 -14.96 -25.42 -47.58
C LEU A 52 -13.58 -26.06 -47.41
N LYS A 53 -12.84 -26.26 -48.52
CA LYS A 53 -11.46 -26.73 -48.47
C LYS A 53 -10.51 -25.77 -47.76
N GLU A 54 -10.67 -24.46 -48.00
CA GLU A 54 -9.87 -23.43 -47.34
C GLU A 54 -10.08 -23.47 -45.82
N LYS A 55 -11.34 -23.48 -45.36
CA LYS A 55 -11.69 -23.54 -43.94
C LYS A 55 -11.27 -24.83 -43.27
N GLN A 56 -11.35 -25.96 -43.98
CA GLN A 56 -10.83 -27.23 -43.48
C GLN A 56 -9.31 -27.20 -43.32
N LYS A 57 -8.59 -26.63 -44.28
CA LYS A 57 -7.14 -26.44 -44.19
C LYS A 57 -6.74 -25.49 -43.06
N GLU A 58 -7.49 -24.42 -42.85
CA GLU A 58 -7.33 -23.50 -41.71
C GLU A 58 -7.52 -24.24 -40.38
N TRP A 59 -8.60 -25.03 -40.25
CA TRP A 59 -8.84 -25.82 -39.05
C TRP A 59 -7.69 -26.80 -38.77
N ASP A 60 -7.28 -27.58 -39.76
CA ASP A 60 -6.24 -28.61 -39.60
C ASP A 60 -4.85 -27.99 -39.35
N GLY A 61 -4.57 -26.84 -39.96
CA GLY A 61 -3.27 -26.16 -39.86
C GLY A 61 -3.13 -25.27 -38.63
N GLU A 62 -4.20 -24.58 -38.23
CA GLU A 62 -4.15 -23.54 -37.21
C GLU A 62 -4.87 -23.92 -35.91
N VAL A 63 -5.99 -24.64 -35.96
CA VAL A 63 -6.81 -24.92 -34.78
C VAL A 63 -6.50 -26.27 -34.13
N ALA A 64 -6.50 -27.35 -34.94
CA ALA A 64 -6.27 -28.71 -34.47
C ALA A 64 -4.95 -28.89 -33.67
N PRO A 65 -3.82 -28.26 -34.05
CA PRO A 65 -2.58 -28.38 -33.27
C PRO A 65 -2.70 -27.81 -31.85
N TRP A 66 -3.47 -26.75 -31.63
CA TRP A 66 -3.71 -26.21 -30.29
C TRP A 66 -4.59 -27.13 -29.45
N ILE A 67 -5.63 -27.71 -30.05
CA ILE A 67 -6.49 -28.70 -29.40
C ILE A 67 -5.67 -29.91 -28.92
N VAL A 68 -4.77 -30.42 -29.76
CA VAL A 68 -3.85 -31.52 -29.38
C VAL A 68 -2.96 -31.10 -28.22
N ARG A 69 -2.35 -29.92 -28.27
CA ARG A 69 -1.53 -29.40 -27.16
C ARG A 69 -2.30 -29.26 -25.85
N MET A 70 -3.58 -28.85 -25.90
CA MET A 70 -4.44 -28.76 -24.72
C MET A 70 -4.74 -30.13 -24.13
N ARG A 71 -5.06 -31.12 -24.97
CA ARG A 71 -5.37 -32.50 -24.54
C ARG A 71 -4.15 -33.22 -24.00
N ASP A 72 -2.98 -32.99 -24.59
CA ASP A 72 -1.72 -33.64 -24.22
C ASP A 72 -0.97 -32.91 -23.11
N TYR A 73 -1.49 -31.75 -22.65
CA TYR A 73 -0.89 -31.00 -21.55
C TYR A 73 -0.90 -31.82 -20.27
N ARG A 74 0.28 -32.23 -19.79
CA ARG A 74 0.43 -33.00 -18.55
C ARG A 74 0.48 -32.08 -17.35
N PHE A 75 -0.48 -32.22 -16.45
CA PHE A 75 -0.46 -31.55 -15.15
C PHE A 75 0.41 -32.35 -14.16
N PRO A 76 1.40 -31.72 -13.50
CA PRO A 76 2.09 -32.36 -12.40
C PRO A 76 1.13 -32.50 -11.22
N VAL A 77 0.92 -33.72 -10.75
CA VAL A 77 0.12 -34.01 -9.55
C VAL A 77 1.08 -34.34 -8.41
N ILE A 78 0.93 -33.63 -7.29
CA ILE A 78 1.64 -33.93 -6.05
C ILE A 78 0.58 -34.38 -5.04
N GLU A 79 0.62 -35.66 -4.68
CA GLU A 79 -0.23 -36.20 -3.63
C GLU A 79 0.41 -35.94 -2.26
N LEU A 80 -0.34 -35.33 -1.35
CA LEU A 80 0.11 -35.02 0.00
C LEU A 80 -0.51 -35.99 0.99
N ASN A 81 0.30 -36.50 1.92
CA ASN A 81 -0.16 -37.33 3.03
C ASN A 81 -1.08 -36.54 3.96
N ARG A 82 -2.13 -37.20 4.49
CA ARG A 82 -3.10 -36.57 5.41
C ARG A 82 -2.46 -36.09 6.72
N ASP A 83 -1.38 -36.73 7.15
CA ASP A 83 -0.68 -36.42 8.41
C ASP A 83 0.40 -35.34 8.23
N MET A 84 0.56 -34.79 7.03
CA MET A 84 1.57 -33.79 6.76
C MET A 84 1.23 -32.48 7.48
N GLU A 85 2.22 -31.91 8.16
CA GLU A 85 2.02 -30.64 8.85
C GLU A 85 1.67 -29.52 7.86
N LEU A 86 0.76 -28.65 8.27
CA LEU A 86 0.26 -27.53 7.47
C LEU A 86 1.40 -26.64 6.94
N HIS A 87 2.45 -26.43 7.75
CA HIS A 87 3.62 -25.63 7.33
C HIS A 87 4.35 -26.26 6.13
N ALA A 88 4.43 -27.60 6.08
CA ALA A 88 5.05 -28.34 4.99
C ALA A 88 4.17 -28.30 3.73
N ILE A 89 2.85 -28.41 3.89
CA ILE A 89 1.86 -28.25 2.82
C ILE A 89 2.00 -26.86 2.18
N CYS A 90 2.00 -25.80 2.98
CA CYS A 90 2.18 -24.43 2.49
C CYS A 90 3.52 -24.26 1.76
N HIS A 91 4.61 -24.84 2.27
CA HIS A 91 5.92 -24.73 1.64
C HIS A 91 5.99 -25.43 0.27
N ILE A 92 5.40 -26.63 0.15
CA ILE A 92 5.27 -27.33 -1.14
C ILE A 92 4.45 -26.47 -2.11
N PHE A 93 3.32 -25.93 -1.64
CA PHE A 93 2.45 -25.10 -2.47
C PHE A 93 3.16 -23.82 -2.96
N GLU A 94 3.94 -23.15 -2.10
CA GLU A 94 4.77 -22.00 -2.50
C GLU A 94 5.83 -22.39 -3.53
N LYS A 95 6.53 -23.50 -3.32
CA LYS A 95 7.58 -23.95 -4.26
C LYS A 95 7.00 -24.27 -5.63
N VAL A 96 5.85 -24.94 -5.67
CA VAL A 96 5.16 -25.28 -6.93
C VAL A 96 4.68 -24.00 -7.63
N ASN A 97 4.23 -23.00 -6.89
CA ASN A 97 3.77 -21.72 -7.43
C ASN A 97 4.89 -20.68 -7.62
N SER A 98 6.15 -21.04 -7.41
CA SER A 98 7.28 -20.09 -7.40
C SER A 98 7.61 -19.48 -8.76
N THR A 99 7.29 -20.18 -9.86
CA THR A 99 7.41 -19.64 -11.23
C THR A 99 6.17 -18.89 -11.70
N GLY A 100 5.08 -18.94 -10.92
CA GLY A 100 3.81 -18.24 -11.17
C GLY A 100 3.67 -16.95 -10.37
N VAL A 101 2.42 -16.56 -10.06
CA VAL A 101 2.16 -15.45 -9.13
C VAL A 101 2.50 -15.95 -7.71
N PRO A 102 3.52 -15.40 -7.05
CA PRO A 102 3.91 -15.85 -5.72
C PRO A 102 2.80 -15.54 -4.72
N LEU A 103 2.47 -16.52 -3.88
CA LEU A 103 1.46 -16.34 -2.85
C LEU A 103 2.00 -15.45 -1.73
N THR A 104 1.19 -14.49 -1.36
CA THR A 104 1.42 -13.64 -0.19
C THR A 104 1.11 -14.40 1.08
N VAL A 105 1.70 -13.98 2.21
CA VAL A 105 1.40 -14.55 3.53
C VAL A 105 -0.10 -14.46 3.84
N PHE A 106 -0.78 -13.41 3.38
CA PHE A 106 -2.22 -13.24 3.56
C PHE A 106 -3.05 -14.29 2.81
N GLU A 107 -2.66 -14.66 1.59
CA GLU A 107 -3.32 -15.72 0.82
C GLU A 107 -3.13 -17.09 1.46
N LEU A 108 -1.94 -17.36 2.01
CA LEU A 108 -1.72 -18.58 2.80
C LEU A 108 -2.58 -18.60 4.05
N CYS A 109 -2.62 -17.51 4.83
CA CYS A 109 -3.52 -17.38 5.97
C CYS A 109 -4.99 -17.58 5.57
N THR A 110 -5.39 -17.10 4.38
CA THR A 110 -6.76 -17.30 3.86
C THR A 110 -7.07 -18.78 3.71
N ALA A 111 -6.17 -19.57 3.11
CA ALA A 111 -6.35 -21.01 2.97
C ALA A 111 -6.41 -21.73 4.33
N ILE A 112 -5.52 -21.38 5.26
CA ILE A 112 -5.44 -21.99 6.59
C ILE A 112 -6.70 -21.71 7.42
N LEU A 113 -7.17 -20.47 7.41
CA LEU A 113 -8.31 -20.02 8.21
C LEU A 113 -9.64 -20.45 7.59
N TRP A 114 -9.69 -20.68 6.27
CA TRP A 114 -10.87 -21.27 5.62
C TRP A 114 -11.19 -22.67 6.17
N ALA A 115 -10.16 -23.48 6.44
CA ALA A 115 -10.33 -24.79 7.09
C ALA A 115 -10.90 -24.71 8.52
N GLN A 116 -10.87 -23.52 9.13
CA GLN A 116 -11.43 -23.21 10.46
C GLN A 116 -12.76 -22.42 10.35
N ASP A 117 -13.44 -22.47 9.20
CA ASP A 117 -14.71 -21.76 8.94
C ASP A 117 -14.58 -20.23 9.11
N LEU A 118 -13.45 -19.67 8.65
CA LEU A 118 -13.20 -18.23 8.61
C LEU A 118 -12.82 -17.77 7.20
N HIS A 119 -13.75 -17.04 6.56
CA HIS A 119 -13.58 -16.49 5.22
C HIS A 119 -12.79 -15.18 5.24
N LEU A 120 -11.47 -15.27 5.41
CA LEU A 120 -10.58 -14.13 5.62
C LEU A 120 -10.64 -13.08 4.48
N ASN A 121 -10.73 -13.52 3.23
CA ASN A 121 -10.78 -12.60 2.08
C ASN A 121 -12.05 -11.74 2.12
N ASP A 122 -13.21 -12.36 2.36
CA ASP A 122 -14.50 -11.66 2.42
C ASP A 122 -14.50 -10.63 3.56
N MET A 123 -14.01 -11.02 4.74
CA MET A 123 -13.86 -10.12 5.88
C MET A 123 -12.96 -8.93 5.54
N TRP A 124 -11.85 -9.18 4.82
CA TRP A 124 -10.91 -8.15 4.43
C TRP A 124 -11.46 -7.21 3.36
N GLN A 125 -12.15 -7.71 2.32
CA GLN A 125 -12.79 -6.84 1.32
C GLN A 125 -13.83 -5.93 1.95
N GLU A 126 -14.66 -6.47 2.85
CA GLU A 126 -15.65 -5.68 3.57
C GLU A 126 -15.00 -4.61 4.46
N THR A 127 -13.91 -4.96 5.14
CA THR A 127 -13.14 -4.02 5.96
C THR A 127 -12.51 -2.93 5.10
N ARG A 128 -11.91 -3.29 3.96
CA ARG A 128 -11.33 -2.33 3.01
C ARG A 128 -12.39 -1.37 2.47
N ARG A 129 -13.58 -1.87 2.15
CA ARG A 129 -14.69 -1.04 1.69
C ARG A 129 -15.05 0.02 2.74
N LYS A 130 -15.22 -0.39 4.01
CA LYS A 130 -15.48 0.53 5.12
C LYS A 130 -14.36 1.57 5.32
N LEU A 131 -13.10 1.13 5.31
CA LEU A 131 -11.96 2.04 5.47
C LEU A 131 -11.79 2.98 4.27
N ALA A 132 -12.19 2.56 3.06
CA ALA A 132 -12.19 3.41 1.87
C ALA A 132 -13.27 4.49 1.96
N GLU A 133 -14.48 4.14 2.38
CA GLU A 133 -15.61 5.07 2.61
C GLU A 133 -15.22 6.17 3.63
N ASP A 134 -14.52 5.80 4.70
CA ASP A 134 -13.99 6.73 5.71
C ASP A 134 -12.77 7.55 5.25
N GLN A 135 -12.31 7.39 4.00
CA GLN A 135 -11.11 8.02 3.45
C GLN A 135 -9.79 7.66 4.17
N VAL A 136 -9.81 6.68 5.08
CA VAL A 136 -8.65 6.21 5.86
C VAL A 136 -7.53 5.70 4.95
N LEU A 137 -7.90 4.97 3.89
CA LEU A 137 -6.93 4.34 2.98
C LEU A 137 -6.16 5.34 2.11
N ARG A 138 -6.56 6.61 2.05
CA ARG A 138 -5.89 7.65 1.22
C ARG A 138 -4.43 7.88 1.62
N MET A 139 -4.12 7.73 2.91
CA MET A 139 -2.79 8.01 3.47
C MET A 139 -1.99 6.74 3.77
N GLN A 140 -2.67 5.64 4.07
CA GLN A 140 -2.05 4.40 4.55
C GLN A 140 -1.60 3.45 3.43
N GLY A 141 -2.15 3.60 2.21
CA GLY A 141 -1.86 2.68 1.11
C GLY A 141 -2.60 1.36 1.27
N GLY A 142 -3.77 1.25 0.66
CA GLY A 142 -4.81 0.30 1.05
C GLY A 142 -4.63 -1.19 0.67
N HIS A 143 -3.44 -1.80 0.88
CA HIS A 143 -3.15 -3.08 0.21
C HIS A 143 -2.46 -4.20 1.02
N GLU A 144 -2.13 -4.05 2.30
CA GLU A 144 -1.44 -5.15 3.01
C GLU A 144 -2.33 -5.83 4.04
N GLY A 145 -3.19 -6.75 3.57
CA GLY A 145 -3.94 -7.64 4.48
C GLY A 145 -3.01 -8.41 5.44
N ALA A 146 -1.78 -8.69 5.00
CA ALA A 146 -0.73 -9.23 5.86
C ALA A 146 -0.44 -8.31 7.06
N MET A 147 -0.25 -7.00 6.85
CA MET A 147 -0.03 -6.04 7.94
C MET A 147 -1.21 -5.98 8.91
N PHE A 148 -2.44 -6.11 8.41
CA PHE A 148 -3.63 -6.19 9.27
C PHE A 148 -3.58 -7.42 10.19
N LEU A 149 -3.20 -8.58 9.66
CA LEU A 149 -2.96 -9.78 10.46
C LEU A 149 -1.77 -9.64 11.42
N GLN A 150 -0.71 -8.91 11.02
CA GLN A 150 0.42 -8.60 11.91
C GLN A 150 -0.01 -7.76 13.11
N VAL A 151 -0.89 -6.78 12.91
CA VAL A 151 -1.48 -6.00 14.03
C VAL A 151 -2.25 -6.92 14.98
N ILE A 152 -3.09 -7.82 14.45
CA ILE A 152 -3.81 -8.82 15.24
C ILE A 152 -2.84 -9.72 16.02
N SER A 153 -1.77 -10.19 15.37
CA SER A 153 -0.74 -11.03 15.97
C SER A 153 -0.03 -10.32 17.14
N LEU A 154 0.36 -9.05 16.97
CA LEU A 154 0.95 -8.23 18.03
C LEU A 154 -0.01 -8.07 19.23
N LEU A 155 -1.26 -7.71 18.97
CA LEU A 155 -2.28 -7.51 20.00
C LEU A 155 -2.53 -8.79 20.81
N ALA A 156 -2.74 -9.91 20.11
CA ALA A 156 -3.04 -11.19 20.72
C ALA A 156 -1.86 -11.74 21.56
N THR A 157 -0.65 -11.69 21.01
CA THR A 157 0.55 -12.19 21.69
C THR A 157 0.92 -11.33 22.90
N PHE A 158 0.76 -10.01 22.81
CA PHE A 158 0.98 -9.12 23.95
C PHE A 158 -0.07 -9.27 25.05
N LYS A 159 -1.36 -9.41 24.71
CA LYS A 159 -2.41 -9.76 25.70
C LYS A 159 -2.05 -11.04 26.44
N ARG A 160 -1.72 -12.11 25.71
CA ARG A 160 -1.30 -13.40 26.30
C ARG A 160 -0.08 -13.27 27.21
N LYS A 161 0.91 -12.47 26.80
CA LYS A 161 2.11 -12.19 27.62
C LYS A 161 1.78 -11.47 28.92
N ARG A 162 0.83 -10.54 28.90
CA ARG A 162 0.37 -9.83 30.10
C ARG A 162 -0.46 -10.71 31.04
N GLU A 163 -1.23 -11.64 30.48
CA GLU A 163 -2.07 -12.57 31.27
C GLU A 163 -1.27 -13.75 31.83
N ASN A 164 -0.19 -14.17 31.17
CA ASN A 164 0.65 -15.30 31.58
C ASN A 164 2.07 -14.84 31.92
N THR A 165 2.24 -14.22 33.09
CA THR A 165 3.54 -13.69 33.54
C THR A 165 4.59 -14.77 33.82
N GLU A 166 4.17 -16.02 34.07
CA GLU A 166 5.08 -17.16 34.30
C GLU A 166 5.55 -17.82 33.00
N ALA A 167 4.79 -17.67 31.92
CA ALA A 167 5.13 -18.25 30.62
C ALA A 167 5.99 -17.28 29.81
N ARG A 168 7.06 -17.77 29.17
CA ARG A 168 7.88 -16.99 28.24
C ARG A 168 7.15 -16.79 26.90
N VAL A 169 6.10 -15.99 26.91
CA VAL A 169 5.36 -15.60 25.70
C VAL A 169 6.11 -14.45 25.01
N ALA A 170 6.57 -14.69 23.79
CA ALA A 170 7.12 -13.65 22.94
C ALA A 170 5.98 -12.86 22.27
N VAL A 171 6.19 -11.55 22.07
CA VAL A 171 5.35 -10.73 21.19
C VAL A 171 5.98 -10.74 19.81
N ASN A 172 5.21 -11.14 18.82
CA ASN A 172 5.72 -11.34 17.46
C ASN A 172 4.61 -11.16 16.42
N CYS A 173 5.04 -11.04 15.16
CA CYS A 173 4.17 -10.84 14.01
C CYS A 173 4.86 -11.26 12.70
N ARG A 174 5.75 -12.25 12.81
CA ARG A 174 6.46 -12.80 11.66
C ARG A 174 5.53 -13.71 10.87
N ARG A 175 5.93 -14.04 9.65
CA ARG A 175 5.20 -14.99 8.80
C ARG A 175 4.80 -16.28 9.54
N GLU A 176 5.73 -16.88 10.29
CA GLU A 176 5.47 -18.09 11.09
C GLU A 176 4.34 -17.90 12.11
N ASP A 177 4.25 -16.72 12.72
CA ASP A 177 3.22 -16.39 13.71
C ASP A 177 1.85 -16.21 13.05
N LEU A 178 1.84 -15.61 11.85
CA LEU A 178 0.64 -15.37 11.06
C LEU A 178 0.02 -16.69 10.57
N LEU A 179 0.84 -17.64 10.12
CA LEU A 179 0.36 -18.95 9.67
C LEU A 179 -0.20 -19.80 10.81
N ASN A 180 0.16 -19.49 12.06
CA ASN A 180 -0.34 -20.16 13.27
C ASN A 180 -1.52 -19.43 13.92
N LEU A 181 -2.06 -18.36 13.30
CA LEU A 181 -3.24 -17.68 13.80
C LEU A 181 -4.46 -18.62 13.76
N LYS A 182 -5.21 -18.63 14.87
CA LYS A 182 -6.48 -19.35 14.98
C LYS A 182 -7.65 -18.45 14.63
N ALA A 183 -8.73 -19.04 14.10
CA ALA A 183 -9.94 -18.31 13.73
C ALA A 183 -10.53 -17.52 14.91
N GLU A 184 -10.50 -18.06 16.13
CA GLU A 184 -11.01 -17.36 17.31
C GLU A 184 -10.21 -16.08 17.61
N THR A 185 -8.88 -16.16 17.52
CA THR A 185 -7.98 -15.00 17.72
C THR A 185 -8.22 -13.93 16.67
N VAL A 186 -8.39 -14.32 15.40
CA VAL A 186 -8.68 -13.37 14.33
C VAL A 186 -10.04 -12.69 14.57
N LYS A 187 -11.09 -13.46 14.91
CA LYS A 187 -12.43 -12.92 15.23
C LYS A 187 -12.40 -11.97 16.43
N GLU A 188 -11.65 -12.32 17.49
CA GLU A 188 -11.52 -11.50 18.70
C GLU A 188 -10.97 -10.10 18.40
N TRP A 189 -9.90 -10.03 17.60
CA TRP A 189 -9.16 -8.77 17.40
C TRP A 189 -9.56 -8.00 16.15
N TRP A 190 -10.34 -8.59 15.23
CA TRP A 190 -10.70 -7.98 13.94
C TRP A 190 -11.30 -6.57 14.09
N GLY A 191 -12.29 -6.43 14.98
CA GLY A 191 -12.97 -5.16 15.23
C GLY A 191 -12.03 -4.10 15.81
N ILE A 192 -11.20 -4.49 16.78
CA ILE A 192 -10.20 -3.59 17.39
C ILE A 192 -9.17 -3.15 16.37
N ALA A 193 -8.63 -4.06 15.56
CA ALA A 193 -7.68 -3.75 14.50
C ALA A 193 -8.28 -2.80 13.46
N THR A 194 -9.55 -2.99 13.08
CA THR A 194 -10.26 -2.08 12.16
C THR A 194 -10.33 -0.65 12.71
N VAL A 195 -10.71 -0.50 13.98
CA VAL A 195 -10.75 0.82 14.64
C VAL A 195 -9.35 1.41 14.77
N ALA A 196 -8.36 0.58 15.07
CA ALA A 196 -6.98 1.00 15.21
C ALA A 196 -6.40 1.60 13.92
N TYR A 197 -6.73 1.04 12.75
CA TYR A 197 -6.36 1.63 11.46
C TYR A 197 -6.98 3.01 11.28
N ARG A 198 -8.26 3.19 11.68
CA ARG A 198 -8.92 4.50 11.64
C ARG A 198 -8.25 5.51 12.58
N ASP A 199 -7.91 5.11 13.80
CA ASP A 199 -7.24 5.99 14.77
C ASP A 199 -5.80 6.32 14.36
N ALA A 200 -5.07 5.36 13.79
CA ALA A 200 -3.77 5.60 13.17
C ALA A 200 -3.87 6.60 12.01
N SER A 201 -4.94 6.55 11.21
CA SER A 201 -5.19 7.52 10.13
C SER A 201 -5.36 8.94 10.66
N LYS A 202 -6.14 9.11 11.73
CA LYS A 202 -6.33 10.42 12.39
C LYS A 202 -5.03 10.95 12.98
N PHE A 203 -4.22 10.06 13.57
CA PHE A 203 -2.87 10.41 14.01
C PHE A 203 -2.03 10.89 12.83
N MET A 204 -1.97 10.12 11.75
CA MET A 204 -1.17 10.46 10.57
C MET A 204 -1.56 11.81 9.98
N GLU A 205 -2.86 12.09 9.86
CA GLU A 205 -3.39 13.38 9.41
C GLU A 205 -2.94 14.51 10.32
N SER A 206 -3.05 14.36 11.65
CA SER A 206 -2.60 15.39 12.60
C SER A 206 -1.08 15.59 12.60
N GLN A 207 -0.32 14.60 12.13
CA GLN A 207 1.13 14.70 11.93
C GLN A 207 1.53 15.24 10.55
N GLY A 208 0.57 15.74 9.74
CA GLY A 208 0.85 16.33 8.43
C GLY A 208 1.14 15.32 7.33
N ILE A 209 0.75 14.05 7.51
CA ILE A 209 0.86 13.03 6.47
C ILE A 209 -0.37 13.13 5.57
N LEU A 210 -0.30 13.97 4.56
CA LEU A 210 -1.47 14.31 3.73
C LEU A 210 -1.79 13.29 2.62
N ALA A 211 -0.85 12.40 2.29
CA ALA A 211 -1.03 11.37 1.26
C ALA A 211 0.00 10.24 1.42
N GLN A 212 -0.33 9.05 0.90
CA GLN A 212 0.58 7.89 0.92
C GLN A 212 1.96 8.20 0.30
N ARG A 213 2.03 9.05 -0.73
CA ARG A 213 3.31 9.39 -1.39
C ARG A 213 4.31 10.08 -0.46
N ILE A 214 3.84 10.81 0.54
CA ILE A 214 4.67 11.47 1.56
C ILE A 214 4.67 10.72 2.90
N LEU A 215 4.13 9.51 2.98
CA LEU A 215 4.24 8.66 4.16
C LEU A 215 5.72 8.28 4.38
N PRO A 216 6.37 8.70 5.49
CA PRO A 216 7.80 8.46 5.71
C PRO A 216 8.18 6.98 5.67
N TYR A 217 7.44 6.15 6.43
CA TYR A 217 7.56 4.70 6.43
C TYR A 217 6.17 4.06 6.47
N GLY A 218 5.85 3.26 5.44
CA GLY A 218 4.63 2.43 5.45
C GLY A 218 4.64 1.41 6.60
N SER A 219 5.81 0.83 6.87
CA SER A 219 6.04 -0.14 7.94
C SER A 219 5.80 0.40 9.36
N LEU A 220 5.88 1.73 9.58
CA LEU A 220 5.54 2.35 10.87
C LEU A 220 4.04 2.26 11.19
N LEU A 221 3.20 2.03 10.18
CA LEU A 221 1.76 1.86 10.39
C LEU A 221 1.47 0.62 11.25
N LEU A 222 2.25 -0.44 11.10
CA LEU A 222 2.09 -1.68 11.87
C LEU A 222 2.16 -1.44 13.39
N PRO A 223 3.28 -0.98 13.97
CA PRO A 223 3.37 -0.71 15.40
C PRO A 223 2.43 0.42 15.83
N LEU A 224 2.23 1.45 15.00
CA LEU A 224 1.30 2.54 15.32
C LEU A 224 -0.14 2.01 15.51
N ALA A 225 -0.63 1.20 14.57
CA ALA A 225 -1.95 0.58 14.65
C ALA A 225 -2.03 -0.39 15.84
N ALA A 226 -1.00 -1.19 16.11
CA ALA A 226 -0.99 -2.05 17.30
C ALA A 226 -1.07 -1.26 18.61
N ILE A 227 -0.33 -0.16 18.73
CA ILE A 227 -0.40 0.76 19.89
C ILE A 227 -1.81 1.32 20.04
N MET A 228 -2.38 1.88 18.96
CA MET A 228 -3.74 2.46 18.96
C MET A 228 -4.79 1.41 19.35
N GLY A 229 -4.69 0.21 18.77
CA GLY A 229 -5.60 -0.90 19.05
C GLY A 229 -5.53 -1.37 20.49
N PHE A 230 -4.33 -1.45 21.08
CA PHE A 230 -4.18 -1.87 22.46
C PHE A 230 -4.74 -0.83 23.44
N LEU A 231 -4.48 0.46 23.20
CA LEU A 231 -5.04 1.54 24.02
C LEU A 231 -6.57 1.56 23.95
N ARG A 232 -7.14 1.30 22.77
CA ARG A 232 -8.59 1.17 22.57
C ARG A 232 -9.16 -0.02 23.34
N PHE A 233 -8.48 -1.17 23.27
CA PHE A 233 -8.86 -2.37 24.01
C PHE A 233 -8.89 -2.13 25.52
N GLN A 234 -7.98 -1.32 26.06
CA GLN A 234 -7.98 -0.93 27.48
C GLN A 234 -9.07 0.09 27.86
N GLY A 235 -9.93 0.50 26.93
CA GLY A 235 -10.98 1.50 27.15
C GLY A 235 -10.50 2.95 27.15
N GLY A 236 -9.26 3.21 26.72
CA GLY A 236 -8.69 4.55 26.66
C GLY A 236 -9.14 5.35 25.44
N ASN A 237 -9.21 6.68 25.58
CA ASN A 237 -9.27 7.60 24.45
C ASN A 237 -7.84 8.00 24.06
N VAL A 238 -7.38 7.54 22.89
CA VAL A 238 -6.00 7.70 22.46
C VAL A 238 -5.63 9.18 22.25
N SER A 239 -6.58 10.00 21.79
CA SER A 239 -6.33 11.39 21.34
C SER A 239 -6.40 12.44 22.46
N SER A 240 -6.65 12.06 23.71
CA SER A 240 -6.93 13.02 24.80
C SER A 240 -6.06 12.82 26.05
N GLY A 241 -5.20 11.80 26.08
CA GLY A 241 -4.42 11.43 27.24
C GLY A 241 -2.91 11.66 27.10
N HIS A 242 -2.17 11.38 28.18
CA HIS A 242 -0.70 11.39 28.25
C HIS A 242 0.00 10.44 27.25
N ALA A 243 -0.77 9.55 26.60
CA ALA A 243 -0.29 8.68 25.55
C ALA A 243 0.09 9.43 24.27
N TRP A 244 -0.70 10.44 23.86
CA TRP A 244 -0.54 11.07 22.54
C TRP A 244 0.84 11.73 22.35
N PRO A 245 1.35 12.58 23.28
CA PRO A 245 2.67 13.18 23.12
C PRO A 245 3.81 12.14 23.11
N LYS A 246 3.65 11.03 23.83
CA LYS A 246 4.62 9.92 23.84
C LYS A 246 4.64 9.20 22.48
N ILE A 247 3.47 8.93 21.91
CA ILE A 247 3.35 8.33 20.57
C ILE A 247 3.93 9.26 19.50
N GLU A 248 3.65 10.57 19.56
CA GLU A 248 4.25 11.55 18.64
C GLU A 248 5.77 11.55 18.72
N ARG A 249 6.33 11.60 19.94
CA ARG A 249 7.79 11.60 20.14
C ARG A 249 8.42 10.31 19.63
N TRP A 250 7.85 9.15 19.95
CA TRP A 250 8.32 7.86 19.42
C TRP A 250 8.25 7.80 17.90
N TYR A 251 7.14 8.23 17.30
CA TYR A 251 6.93 8.19 15.86
C TYR A 251 8.00 9.00 15.12
N TRP A 252 8.21 10.26 15.53
CA TRP A 252 9.18 11.13 14.87
C TRP A 252 10.63 10.72 15.14
N CYS A 253 10.96 10.26 16.35
CA CYS A 253 12.27 9.65 16.60
C CYS A 253 12.52 8.45 15.68
N SER A 254 11.52 7.59 15.47
CA SER A 254 11.62 6.42 14.60
C SER A 254 11.80 6.79 13.12
N VAL A 255 11.09 7.82 12.64
CA VAL A 255 11.24 8.36 11.27
C VAL A 255 12.65 8.90 11.06
N PHE A 256 13.12 9.81 11.92
CA PHE A 256 14.40 10.50 11.73
C PHE A 256 15.62 9.65 12.08
N ALA A 257 15.45 8.58 12.88
CA ALA A 257 16.46 7.56 13.10
C ALA A 257 16.51 6.50 11.97
N GLN A 258 15.59 6.53 11.01
CA GLN A 258 15.47 5.53 9.95
C GLN A 258 15.32 4.09 10.47
N ARG A 259 14.62 3.95 11.62
CA ARG A 259 14.56 2.73 12.44
C ARG A 259 13.91 1.54 11.74
N TYR A 260 13.06 1.79 10.75
CA TYR A 260 12.29 0.77 10.01
C TYR A 260 12.85 0.47 8.61
N SER A 261 14.14 0.73 8.39
CA SER A 261 14.85 0.38 7.15
C SER A 261 15.15 -1.12 7.00
N SER A 262 15.09 -1.88 8.09
CA SER A 262 15.31 -3.34 8.13
C SER A 262 14.57 -3.96 9.32
N SER A 263 14.46 -5.30 9.33
CA SER A 263 13.93 -6.09 10.47
C SER A 263 12.58 -5.60 10.99
N VAL A 264 11.67 -5.24 10.08
CA VAL A 264 10.43 -4.52 10.37
C VAL A 264 9.59 -5.21 11.44
N GLU A 265 9.38 -6.53 11.35
CA GLU A 265 8.52 -7.27 12.27
C GLU A 265 9.10 -7.32 13.69
N ALA A 266 10.41 -7.54 13.81
CA ALA A 266 11.09 -7.59 15.11
C ALA A 266 11.10 -6.20 15.77
N THR A 267 11.43 -5.16 15.00
CA THR A 267 11.41 -3.77 15.47
C THR A 267 9.99 -3.33 15.83
N ALA A 268 8.97 -3.70 15.05
CA ALA A 268 7.57 -3.40 15.35
C ALA A 268 7.10 -4.03 16.66
N ALA A 269 7.41 -5.32 16.88
CA ALA A 269 7.07 -6.00 18.12
C ALA A 269 7.74 -5.34 19.33
N MET A 270 9.05 -5.06 19.24
CA MET A 270 9.80 -4.40 20.29
C MET A 270 9.26 -3.00 20.62
N ASP A 271 9.06 -2.17 19.60
CA ASP A 271 8.58 -0.80 19.78
C ASP A 271 7.14 -0.77 20.31
N PHE A 272 6.27 -1.68 19.87
CA PHE A 272 4.93 -1.83 20.43
C PHE A 272 4.98 -2.08 21.94
N GLU A 273 5.78 -3.05 22.39
CA GLU A 273 5.92 -3.35 23.81
C GLU A 273 6.50 -2.17 24.60
N GLN A 274 7.60 -1.57 24.10
CA GLN A 274 8.29 -0.48 24.79
C GLN A 274 7.42 0.77 24.88
N VAL A 275 6.68 1.12 23.82
CA VAL A 275 5.81 2.30 23.82
C VAL A 275 4.63 2.09 24.76
N ILE A 276 3.99 0.91 24.77
CA ILE A 276 2.91 0.63 25.73
C ILE A 276 3.44 0.67 27.18
N ASN A 277 4.61 0.09 27.45
CA ASN A 277 5.24 0.18 28.76
C ASN A 277 5.51 1.63 29.17
N TRP A 278 6.08 2.43 28.26
CA TRP A 278 6.36 3.84 28.51
C TRP A 278 5.10 4.65 28.78
N ILE A 279 4.04 4.44 28.01
CA ILE A 279 2.74 5.09 28.22
C ILE A 279 2.25 4.82 29.64
N ASN A 280 2.34 3.57 30.10
CA ASN A 280 1.93 3.13 31.44
C ASN A 280 2.91 3.51 32.59
N GLY A 281 3.88 4.40 32.34
CA GLY A 281 4.80 4.91 33.37
C GLY A 281 6.15 4.21 33.44
N GLY A 282 6.43 3.29 32.52
CA GLY A 282 7.75 2.66 32.36
C GLY A 282 8.81 3.58 31.74
N THR A 283 9.95 3.00 31.37
CA THR A 283 11.09 3.71 30.77
C THR A 283 10.83 4.14 29.33
N GLU A 284 11.53 5.18 28.87
CA GLU A 284 11.48 5.60 27.46
C GLU A 284 11.91 4.46 26.51
N PRO A 285 11.23 4.29 25.35
CA PRO A 285 11.64 3.35 24.33
C PRO A 285 13.05 3.65 23.83
N GLU A 286 13.75 2.61 23.39
CA GLU A 286 15.07 2.71 22.76
C GLU A 286 15.07 3.74 21.63
N ALA A 287 14.05 3.71 20.76
CA ALA A 287 13.89 4.64 19.65
C ALA A 287 13.98 6.11 20.08
N VAL A 288 13.50 6.45 21.29
CA VAL A 288 13.52 7.80 21.85
C VAL A 288 14.84 8.06 22.60
N ARG A 289 15.26 7.12 23.45
CA ARG A 289 16.44 7.25 24.31
C ARG A 289 17.75 7.38 23.51
N THR A 290 17.86 6.69 22.38
CA THR A 290 19.07 6.69 21.54
C THR A 290 18.94 7.61 20.34
N PHE A 291 17.89 8.43 20.26
CA PHE A 291 17.65 9.30 19.12
C PHE A 291 18.77 10.34 19.00
N ASN A 292 19.36 10.44 17.82
CA ASN A 292 20.33 11.47 17.47
C ASN A 292 20.13 11.88 16.01
N PHE A 293 20.08 13.20 15.77
CA PHE A 293 19.88 13.76 14.44
C PHE A 293 20.71 15.02 14.26
N SER A 294 21.48 15.06 13.17
CA SER A 294 22.24 16.25 12.76
C SER A 294 21.51 16.95 11.62
N ALA A 295 21.20 18.22 11.81
CA ALA A 295 20.46 19.04 10.85
C ALA A 295 21.23 19.23 9.53
N ASP A 296 22.57 19.25 9.56
CA ASP A 296 23.41 19.43 8.36
C ASP A 296 23.17 18.33 7.32
N ARG A 297 22.81 17.12 7.77
CA ARG A 297 22.47 15.99 6.89
C ARG A 297 21.26 16.26 5.99
N LEU A 298 20.44 17.26 6.31
CA LEU A 298 19.31 17.64 5.45
C LEU A 298 19.76 18.05 4.05
N GLN A 299 20.99 18.53 3.90
CA GLN A 299 21.55 18.91 2.59
C GLN A 299 21.81 17.69 1.69
N ASP A 300 21.88 16.48 2.25
CA ASP A 300 22.21 15.26 1.52
C ASP A 300 20.98 14.47 1.04
N TYR A 301 19.79 14.73 1.61
CA TYR A 301 18.58 13.98 1.24
C TYR A 301 17.96 14.55 -0.03
N THR A 302 18.27 13.94 -1.17
CA THR A 302 17.79 14.35 -2.50
C THR A 302 16.66 13.48 -3.06
N ASN A 303 16.39 12.33 -2.44
CA ASN A 303 15.45 11.34 -2.94
C ASN A 303 14.15 11.34 -2.14
N ILE A 304 13.01 11.51 -2.82
CA ILE A 304 11.67 11.46 -2.21
C ILE A 304 11.36 10.11 -1.54
N ARG A 305 12.06 9.02 -1.88
CA ARG A 305 11.92 7.72 -1.21
C ARG A 305 12.49 7.72 0.21
N SER A 306 13.36 8.68 0.56
CA SER A 306 13.91 8.81 1.91
C SER A 306 12.81 9.14 2.92
N ALA A 307 12.79 8.41 4.03
CA ALA A 307 11.85 8.68 5.11
C ALA A 307 12.09 10.05 5.76
N ILE A 308 13.35 10.50 5.85
CA ILE A 308 13.69 11.82 6.38
C ILE A 308 13.17 12.90 5.43
N TYR A 309 13.35 12.72 4.12
CA TYR A 309 12.83 13.64 3.11
C TYR A 309 11.33 13.85 3.26
N LYS A 310 10.58 12.75 3.28
CA LYS A 310 9.13 12.76 3.50
C LYS A 310 8.74 13.31 4.86
N GLY A 311 9.51 12.98 5.91
CA GLY A 311 9.29 13.44 7.27
C GLY A 311 9.34 14.95 7.39
N ILE A 312 10.30 15.62 6.74
CA ILE A 312 10.37 17.08 6.69
C ILE A 312 9.14 17.66 6.00
N LEU A 313 8.72 17.11 4.84
CA LEU A 313 7.50 17.56 4.16
C LEU A 313 6.27 17.46 5.07
N CYS A 314 6.13 16.36 5.80
CA CYS A 314 5.04 16.18 6.75
C CYS A 314 5.12 17.15 7.93
N LEU A 315 6.31 17.44 8.47
CA LEU A 315 6.47 18.45 9.51
C LEU A 315 6.12 19.86 9.03
N LEU A 316 6.42 20.21 7.78
CA LEU A 316 5.98 21.49 7.21
C LEU A 316 4.45 21.58 7.18
N ALA A 317 3.78 20.54 6.69
CA ALA A 317 2.32 20.47 6.69
C ALA A 317 1.74 20.55 8.12
N ARG A 318 2.31 19.79 9.06
CA ARG A 318 1.93 19.80 10.48
C ARG A 318 2.05 21.18 11.11
N ASN A 319 3.10 21.93 10.76
CA ASN A 319 3.35 23.28 11.28
C ASN A 319 2.55 24.37 10.55
N GLY A 320 1.55 23.99 9.74
CA GLY A 320 0.62 24.94 9.14
C GLY A 320 1.15 25.64 7.90
N ALA A 321 2.08 25.02 7.17
CA ALA A 321 2.50 25.50 5.86
C ALA A 321 1.29 25.76 4.95
N LYS A 322 1.28 26.94 4.31
CA LYS A 322 0.17 27.44 3.48
C LYS A 322 0.49 27.34 2.00
N ASP A 323 -0.52 27.19 1.16
CA ASP A 323 -0.27 27.19 -0.28
C ASP A 323 0.29 28.54 -0.77
N PHE A 324 1.28 28.54 -1.68
CA PHE A 324 1.82 29.77 -2.28
C PHE A 324 0.78 30.51 -3.14
N GLY A 325 -0.33 29.85 -3.50
CA GLY A 325 -1.53 30.44 -4.08
C GLY A 325 -2.22 31.46 -3.18
N GLY A 326 -1.97 31.41 -1.86
CA GLY A 326 -2.60 32.26 -0.86
C GLY A 326 -3.91 31.71 -0.28
N GLU A 327 -4.33 30.53 -0.74
CA GLU A 327 -5.54 29.82 -0.32
C GLU A 327 -5.22 28.66 0.62
N GLY A 328 -5.88 28.62 1.78
CA GLY A 328 -5.94 27.44 2.66
C GLY A 328 -4.62 26.97 3.30
N SER A 329 -4.75 26.16 4.35
CA SER A 329 -3.66 25.29 4.79
C SER A 329 -3.48 24.13 3.80
N LEU A 330 -2.28 23.59 3.72
CA LEU A 330 -2.08 22.30 3.05
C LEU A 330 -2.97 21.24 3.72
N SER A 331 -3.86 20.62 2.94
CA SER A 331 -4.82 19.63 3.43
C SER A 331 -4.74 18.35 2.60
N VAL A 332 -5.28 17.26 3.15
CA VAL A 332 -5.42 15.98 2.43
C VAL A 332 -6.12 16.19 1.09
N ASN A 333 -7.20 16.98 1.07
CA ASN A 333 -7.97 17.24 -0.15
C ASN A 333 -7.16 18.00 -1.22
N LEU A 334 -6.36 18.99 -0.82
CA LEU A 334 -5.52 19.75 -1.74
C LEU A 334 -4.41 18.89 -2.36
N TYR A 335 -3.90 17.91 -1.61
CA TYR A 335 -2.74 17.11 -2.00
C TYR A 335 -3.12 15.75 -2.62
N TYR A 336 -4.30 15.20 -2.35
CA TYR A 336 -4.73 13.89 -2.86
C TYR A 336 -4.83 13.87 -4.41
N ASP A 337 -5.32 14.95 -5.01
CA ASP A 337 -5.61 15.03 -6.45
C ASP A 337 -4.42 15.50 -7.32
N SER A 338 -3.28 15.76 -6.67
CA SER A 338 -2.07 16.18 -7.37
C SER A 338 -1.13 15.00 -7.61
N GLN A 339 -1.06 14.53 -8.85
CA GLN A 339 0.07 13.73 -9.36
C GLN A 339 1.40 14.51 -9.37
N GLN A 340 1.45 15.70 -8.75
CA GLN A 340 2.62 16.56 -8.75
C GLN A 340 3.50 16.32 -7.55
N ASP A 341 4.80 16.36 -7.84
CA ASP A 341 5.87 16.45 -6.88
C ASP A 341 5.78 17.74 -6.05
N HIS A 342 6.55 17.72 -4.96
CA HIS A 342 6.90 18.88 -4.17
C HIS A 342 7.61 19.94 -5.05
N HIS A 343 7.45 21.22 -4.71
CA HIS A 343 8.05 22.33 -5.43
C HIS A 343 9.51 22.51 -5.06
N HIS A 344 10.35 22.83 -6.06
CA HIS A 344 11.70 23.32 -5.80
C HIS A 344 11.62 24.81 -5.54
N ILE A 345 12.01 25.25 -4.35
CA ILE A 345 12.02 26.67 -4.00
C ILE A 345 12.87 27.43 -5.04
N PHE A 346 14.10 26.98 -5.27
CA PHE A 346 14.94 27.41 -6.39
C PHE A 346 14.88 26.35 -7.51
N PRO A 347 14.15 26.58 -8.63
CA PRO A 347 14.01 25.55 -9.68
C PRO A 347 15.34 25.22 -10.36
N ILE A 348 15.58 23.93 -10.62
CA ILE A 348 16.83 23.43 -11.22
C ILE A 348 17.15 24.11 -12.55
N ASN A 349 16.15 24.26 -13.43
CA ASN A 349 16.35 24.91 -14.72
C ASN A 349 16.75 26.39 -14.56
N ALA A 350 16.17 27.09 -13.58
CA ALA A 350 16.52 28.48 -13.31
C ALA A 350 17.96 28.60 -12.79
N LEU A 351 18.37 27.70 -11.89
CA LEU A 351 19.76 27.63 -11.41
C LEU A 351 20.75 27.31 -12.55
N SER A 352 20.39 26.38 -13.43
CA SER A 352 21.21 26.01 -14.58
C SER A 352 21.43 27.17 -15.55
N HIS A 353 20.42 28.00 -15.81
CA HIS A 353 20.57 29.21 -16.63
C HIS A 353 21.48 30.26 -16.00
N LEU A 354 21.62 30.27 -14.67
CA LEU A 354 22.56 31.13 -13.94
C LEU A 354 23.97 30.53 -13.83
N GLY A 355 24.22 29.35 -14.41
CA GLY A 355 25.50 28.65 -14.28
C GLY A 355 25.75 28.04 -12.90
N ILE A 356 24.71 27.90 -12.07
CA ILE A 356 24.80 27.34 -10.72
C ILE A 356 24.60 25.83 -10.79
N SER A 357 25.65 25.07 -10.47
CA SER A 357 25.60 23.61 -10.34
C SER A 357 25.85 23.24 -8.87
N ASP A 358 24.77 23.04 -8.12
CA ASP A 358 24.81 22.70 -6.71
C ASP A 358 23.94 21.47 -6.45
N SER A 359 24.51 20.44 -5.81
CA SER A 359 23.78 19.21 -5.47
C SER A 359 22.58 19.47 -4.55
N ARG A 360 22.66 20.53 -3.73
CA ARG A 360 21.59 20.95 -2.81
C ARG A 360 20.33 21.40 -3.54
N ALA A 361 20.41 21.71 -4.83
CA ALA A 361 19.23 22.01 -5.64
C ALA A 361 18.17 20.89 -5.58
N ASN A 362 18.60 19.63 -5.47
CA ASN A 362 17.70 18.49 -5.34
C ASN A 362 17.37 18.09 -3.89
N SER A 363 18.09 18.65 -2.92
CA SER A 363 17.96 18.27 -1.51
C SER A 363 16.68 18.79 -0.87
N ILE A 364 16.20 18.13 0.19
CA ILE A 364 14.97 18.50 0.91
C ILE A 364 14.97 19.96 1.41
N VAL A 365 16.14 20.56 1.66
CA VAL A 365 16.20 21.98 2.07
C VAL A 365 15.80 22.97 0.98
N ASN A 366 15.80 22.55 -0.29
CA ASN A 366 15.33 23.34 -1.43
C ASN A 366 13.90 22.95 -1.87
N LYS A 367 13.13 22.29 -1.01
CA LYS A 367 11.87 21.64 -1.42
C LYS A 367 10.76 21.98 -0.45
N THR A 368 9.57 22.18 -0.99
CA THR A 368 8.40 22.43 -0.17
C THR A 368 7.11 21.89 -0.78
N LEU A 369 6.06 21.80 0.04
CA LEU A 369 4.72 21.38 -0.38
C LEU A 369 3.89 22.58 -0.83
N ILE A 370 3.42 22.55 -2.07
CA ILE A 370 2.38 23.45 -2.58
C ILE A 370 1.41 22.63 -3.44
N GLY A 371 0.21 23.16 -3.62
CA GLY A 371 -0.83 22.62 -4.49
C GLY A 371 -0.40 22.63 -5.96
N ALA A 372 -0.91 21.67 -6.71
CA ALA A 372 -0.48 21.46 -8.09
C ALA A 372 -0.84 22.61 -9.05
N SER A 373 -1.97 23.29 -8.81
CA SER A 373 -2.33 24.50 -9.57
C SER A 373 -1.28 25.60 -9.39
N THR A 374 -0.88 25.84 -8.15
CA THR A 374 0.12 26.82 -7.76
C THR A 374 1.50 26.47 -8.31
N ASN A 375 1.92 25.21 -8.21
CA ASN A 375 3.20 24.76 -8.77
C ASN A 375 3.26 24.93 -10.30
N ARG A 376 2.17 24.63 -11.03
CA ARG A 376 2.09 24.92 -12.48
C ARG A 376 2.18 26.41 -12.79
N SER A 377 1.53 27.25 -11.97
CA SER A 377 1.53 28.70 -12.14
C SER A 377 2.91 29.32 -11.93
N ILE A 378 3.69 28.81 -10.97
CA ILE A 378 5.07 29.24 -10.72
C ILE A 378 5.99 28.77 -11.85
N GLY A 379 5.89 27.51 -12.25
CA GLY A 379 6.72 26.92 -13.29
C GLY A 379 8.21 26.94 -12.93
N GLY A 380 9.07 27.28 -13.89
CA GLY A 380 10.53 27.35 -13.71
C GLY A 380 11.07 28.73 -13.35
N ARG A 381 10.25 29.65 -12.80
CA ARG A 381 10.68 31.02 -12.46
C ARG A 381 11.57 31.05 -11.22
N LEU A 382 12.48 32.01 -11.15
CA LEU A 382 13.26 32.28 -9.94
C LEU A 382 12.36 32.73 -8.77
N PRO A 383 12.75 32.45 -7.51
CA PRO A 383 12.09 32.97 -6.32
C PRO A 383 11.76 34.44 -6.38
N SER A 384 12.74 35.28 -6.67
CA SER A 384 12.55 36.72 -6.78
C SER A 384 11.40 37.13 -7.71
N ALA A 385 11.20 36.40 -8.82
CA ALA A 385 10.13 36.68 -9.77
C ALA A 385 8.75 36.19 -9.31
N TYR A 386 8.66 34.94 -8.82
CA TYR A 386 7.36 34.41 -8.40
C TYR A 386 6.91 34.96 -7.04
N VAL A 387 7.85 35.34 -6.16
CA VAL A 387 7.56 36.01 -4.89
C VAL A 387 7.03 37.42 -5.15
N GLU A 388 7.61 38.16 -6.10
CA GLU A 388 7.08 39.49 -6.48
C GLU A 388 5.65 39.39 -7.04
N THR A 389 5.39 38.37 -7.85
CA THR A 389 4.04 38.06 -8.34
C THR A 389 3.09 37.74 -7.17
N MET A 390 3.56 36.98 -6.18
CA MET A 390 2.79 36.64 -4.99
C MET A 390 2.51 37.86 -4.11
N LYS A 391 3.50 38.75 -3.91
CA LYS A 391 3.35 40.02 -3.18
C LYS A 391 2.34 40.93 -3.86
N SER A 392 2.42 41.08 -5.18
CA SER A 392 1.48 41.87 -5.98
C SER A 392 0.04 41.36 -5.86
N ARG A 393 -0.16 40.04 -5.77
CA ARG A 393 -1.49 39.43 -5.66
C ARG A 393 -2.06 39.41 -4.24
N LEU A 394 -1.24 39.12 -3.23
CA LEU A 394 -1.70 38.85 -1.85
C LEU A 394 -1.47 40.03 -0.89
N GLY A 395 -0.64 41.00 -1.27
CA GLY A 395 -0.04 41.97 -0.37
C GLY A 395 1.25 41.44 0.27
N GLU A 396 2.18 42.35 0.56
CA GLU A 396 3.54 42.02 1.01
C GLU A 396 3.57 41.24 2.34
N GLU A 397 2.80 41.68 3.33
CA GLU A 397 2.74 41.01 4.64
C GLU A 397 2.18 39.60 4.52
N ARG A 398 1.09 39.42 3.77
CA ARG A 398 0.46 38.11 3.59
C ARG A 398 1.36 37.15 2.82
N ALA A 399 2.01 37.61 1.76
CA ALA A 399 3.00 36.83 1.01
C ALA A 399 4.16 36.40 1.91
N SER A 400 4.69 37.32 2.72
CA SER A 400 5.76 37.05 3.68
C SER A 400 5.33 36.01 4.73
N ASN A 401 4.11 36.12 5.25
CA ASN A 401 3.55 35.15 6.20
C ASN A 401 3.34 33.76 5.58
N VAL A 402 2.97 33.69 4.30
CA VAL A 402 2.92 32.41 3.57
C VAL A 402 4.32 31.81 3.48
N ILE A 403 5.35 32.56 3.06
CA ILE A 403 6.73 32.06 2.99
C ILE A 403 7.24 31.59 4.37
N ARG A 404 7.02 32.38 5.43
CA ARG A 404 7.41 32.03 6.81
C ARG A 404 6.74 30.75 7.30
N SER A 405 5.53 30.44 6.85
CA SER A 405 4.84 29.18 7.22
C SER A 405 5.57 27.92 6.73
N HIS A 406 6.49 28.06 5.77
CA HIS A 406 7.37 26.98 5.30
C HIS A 406 8.76 26.99 5.94
N LEU A 407 8.96 27.80 6.99
CA LEU A 407 10.26 28.00 7.64
C LEU A 407 11.32 28.62 6.70
N ILE A 408 10.88 29.39 5.71
CA ILE A 408 11.74 30.13 4.79
C ILE A 408 11.76 31.61 5.20
N SER A 409 12.92 32.25 5.16
CA SER A 409 13.04 33.70 5.35
C SER A 409 12.61 34.42 4.07
N PRO A 410 11.58 35.29 4.08
CA PRO A 410 11.16 36.01 2.88
C PRO A 410 12.26 36.85 2.24
N GLU A 411 13.24 37.28 3.03
CA GLU A 411 14.36 38.13 2.61
C GLU A 411 15.43 37.35 1.83
N THR A 412 15.38 36.01 1.82
CA THR A 412 16.31 35.15 1.08
C THR A 412 15.75 34.66 -0.26
N LEU A 413 14.51 35.02 -0.60
CA LEU A 413 13.84 34.68 -1.87
C LEU A 413 13.66 35.92 -2.73
#